data_AF-A0AAE3IET8-F1
#
_entry.id   AF-A0AAE3IET8-F1
#
_cell.length_a   1.000
_cell.length_b   1.000
_cell.length_c   1.000
_cell.angle_alpha   90.00
_cell.angle_beta   90.00
_cell.angle_gamma   90.00
#
_symmetry.space_group_name_H-M   'P 1'
#
loop_
_entity.id
_entity.type
_entity.pdbx_description
1 polymer ?
#
loop_
_entity_poly.entity_id
_entity_poly.type
_entity_poly.pdbx_seq_one_letter_code
_entity_poly.pdbx_strand_id
1 'polypeptide(L)'
;MSRTESATAELDLEAGRTLVSRARQAVEAAARSNGEPTPSLAPSSDDLRVVRGAFVTIKRAERLRGCIGQPDPDGPLGEVVVDAAIDAALHDPRVEPVEPGEIDAVTVSVSVLSKPEPLPASDPSRYPEYVEAGRHGLIVERDRAFGLLLPQVAVDRGWDAEAFLDATCQKAGLPGRAWREDGVEIRRFSGRVFAETQPMGDVIERPLGRPGEASDGLEAGSDERDDIRTDGGKVRTDEEIVETDGGGVREPAVAGEFYAGDADALVEQLRGSFTHAIGPGSLPEHDADPRRPLGLIAPHAGYPYSGPVAAHAYATLARPDTPETVVVFGPNHRRVGEAVAVAPHDRWRTPLGEVSIDRGLADAVVDLHGAATFDPVAHEGEHSIEVQVPFLQHVLSDVSILPICLGGLDHDRAEQLGVAVAEAIDRTGRDAVIVSSTDLTHYQPHEGAVEADRPVRETIERLDTGEIARLSAGGHSMCGPWSTVATLSAARELGSESGEVLAYATSGDTAGSRARVVGYCAAAIR
;
A
#
# COMPACT_ATOMS: atom_id res chain seq x y z
N MET A 1 39.04 24.56 -15.37
CA MET A 1 39.61 23.37 -16.05
C MET A 1 39.59 22.25 -15.03
N SER A 2 38.83 21.15 -15.08
CA SER A 2 37.73 20.66 -15.91
C SER A 2 36.80 19.95 -14.91
N ARG A 3 35.52 20.33 -14.85
CA ARG A 3 34.46 19.60 -14.13
C ARG A 3 33.37 19.28 -15.16
N THR A 4 33.75 18.55 -16.20
CA THR A 4 32.81 18.09 -17.23
C THR A 4 33.41 16.88 -17.94
N GLU A 5 33.36 15.73 -17.29
CA GLU A 5 33.62 14.36 -17.78
C GLU A 5 33.43 13.51 -16.52
N SER A 6 32.41 12.67 -16.32
CA SER A 6 31.74 11.72 -17.20
C SER A 6 30.28 11.55 -16.75
N ALA A 7 29.32 11.93 -17.60
CA ALA A 7 27.88 11.65 -17.40
C ALA A 7 27.43 10.36 -18.12
N THR A 8 28.38 9.56 -18.61
CA THR A 8 28.15 8.38 -19.44
C THR A 8 29.18 7.28 -19.15
N ALA A 9 29.59 7.10 -17.89
CA ALA A 9 30.27 5.86 -17.53
C ALA A 9 29.22 4.74 -17.59
N GLU A 10 29.27 3.92 -18.64
CA GLU A 10 28.56 2.65 -18.65
C GLU A 10 29.08 1.81 -17.48
N LEU A 11 28.18 1.29 -16.64
CA LEU A 11 28.54 0.37 -15.57
C LEU A 11 29.14 -0.90 -16.19
N ASP A 12 30.43 -1.13 -16.07
CA ASP A 12 31.03 -2.36 -16.56
C ASP A 12 30.80 -3.54 -15.60
N LEU A 13 31.30 -4.71 -15.96
CA LEU A 13 31.18 -5.91 -15.13
C LEU A 13 31.94 -5.78 -13.79
N GLU A 14 32.97 -4.94 -13.71
CA GLU A 14 33.72 -4.70 -12.48
C GLU A 14 32.90 -3.86 -11.48
N ALA A 15 32.24 -2.82 -11.97
CA ALA A 15 31.23 -2.08 -11.22
C ALA A 15 30.07 -2.99 -10.78
N GLY A 16 29.59 -3.86 -11.67
CA GLY A 16 28.57 -4.87 -11.37
C GLY A 16 28.98 -5.84 -10.26
N ARG A 17 30.21 -6.37 -10.31
CA ARG A 17 30.80 -7.20 -9.25
C ARG A 17 30.84 -6.48 -7.91
N THR A 18 31.20 -5.21 -7.93
CA THR A 18 31.26 -4.37 -6.73
C THR A 18 29.87 -4.19 -6.12
N LEU A 19 28.85 -3.90 -6.94
CA LEU A 19 27.46 -3.77 -6.49
C LEU A 19 26.94 -5.07 -5.87
N VAL A 20 27.15 -6.21 -6.54
CA VAL A 20 26.72 -7.53 -6.03
C VAL A 20 27.44 -7.88 -4.73
N SER A 21 28.75 -7.61 -4.64
CA SER A 21 29.51 -7.80 -3.41
C SER A 21 28.99 -6.93 -2.25
N ARG A 22 28.59 -5.68 -2.52
CA ARG A 22 27.99 -4.81 -1.50
C ARG A 22 26.62 -5.31 -1.06
N ALA A 23 25.77 -5.67 -2.02
CA ALA A 23 24.45 -6.25 -1.75
C ALA A 23 24.59 -7.51 -0.88
N ARG A 24 25.52 -8.41 -1.22
CA ARG A 24 25.85 -9.61 -0.44
C ARG A 24 26.22 -9.27 1.00
N GLN A 25 27.16 -8.34 1.21
CA GLN A 25 27.59 -7.92 2.55
C GLN A 25 26.42 -7.33 3.35
N ALA A 26 25.55 -6.55 2.71
CA ALA A 26 24.35 -5.98 3.33
C ALA A 26 23.35 -7.08 3.74
N VAL A 27 23.06 -8.05 2.85
CA VAL A 27 22.21 -9.21 3.16
C VAL A 27 22.76 -10.01 4.34
N GLU A 28 24.06 -10.30 4.33
CA GLU A 28 24.70 -11.06 5.41
C GLU A 28 24.61 -10.35 6.76
N ALA A 29 24.89 -9.04 6.76
CA ALA A 29 24.86 -8.25 7.98
C ALA A 29 23.43 -8.10 8.51
N ALA A 30 22.45 -7.91 7.62
CA ALA A 30 21.03 -7.82 7.96
C ALA A 30 20.47 -9.14 8.51
N ALA A 31 20.75 -10.27 7.87
CA ALA A 31 20.32 -11.58 8.35
C ALA A 31 20.90 -11.92 9.74
N ARG A 32 22.17 -11.54 9.98
CA ARG A 32 22.87 -11.82 11.25
C ARG A 32 22.55 -10.85 12.38
N SER A 33 21.99 -9.67 12.10
CA SER A 33 21.66 -8.69 13.14
C SER A 33 20.38 -9.04 13.90
N ASN A 34 19.65 -10.08 13.48
CA ASN A 34 18.41 -10.54 14.13
C ASN A 34 17.39 -9.40 14.30
N GLY A 35 17.36 -8.44 13.37
CA GLY A 35 16.52 -7.24 13.39
C GLY A 35 17.14 -6.02 14.09
N GLU A 36 18.37 -6.09 14.60
CA GLU A 36 19.07 -4.90 15.11
C GLU A 36 19.60 -4.00 13.97
N PRO A 37 19.71 -2.67 14.19
CA PRO A 37 20.25 -1.75 13.20
C PRO A 37 21.65 -2.16 12.75
N THR A 38 21.75 -2.59 11.50
CA THR A 38 23.00 -3.03 10.89
C THR A 38 24.02 -1.87 10.91
N PRO A 39 25.29 -2.10 11.25
CA PRO A 39 26.33 -1.08 11.11
C PRO A 39 26.35 -0.60 9.66
N SER A 40 26.14 0.72 9.45
CA SER A 40 26.24 1.35 8.14
C SER A 40 27.53 0.91 7.45
N LEU A 41 27.40 0.18 6.34
CA LEU A 41 28.53 -0.10 5.46
C LEU A 41 28.98 1.25 4.92
N ALA A 42 30.05 1.80 5.50
CA ALA A 42 30.55 3.12 5.14
C ALA A 42 30.69 3.27 3.61
N PRO A 43 30.31 4.42 3.03
CA PRO A 43 30.46 4.64 1.60
C PRO A 43 31.92 4.45 1.21
N SER A 44 32.20 3.51 0.30
CA SER A 44 33.56 3.36 -0.24
C SER A 44 33.79 4.39 -1.33
N SER A 45 35.05 4.73 -1.56
CA SER A 45 35.46 5.77 -2.51
C SER A 45 35.32 5.40 -3.99
N ASP A 46 34.83 4.21 -4.32
CA ASP A 46 34.83 3.69 -5.69
C ASP A 46 33.48 3.93 -6.40
N ASP A 47 33.52 4.85 -7.37
CA ASP A 47 32.77 5.01 -8.63
C ASP A 47 31.24 4.80 -8.73
N LEU A 48 30.51 4.45 -7.68
CA LEU A 48 29.07 4.18 -7.76
C LEU A 48 28.20 5.36 -7.28
N ARG A 49 28.68 6.59 -7.53
CA ARG A 49 27.95 7.84 -7.23
C ARG A 49 26.90 8.21 -8.27
N VAL A 50 26.80 7.44 -9.35
CA VAL A 50 25.76 7.64 -10.36
C VAL A 50 24.39 7.46 -9.71
N VAL A 51 23.47 8.36 -10.01
CA VAL A 51 22.09 8.28 -9.51
C VAL A 51 21.29 7.44 -10.50
N ARG A 52 20.96 6.22 -10.09
CA ARG A 52 20.24 5.22 -10.90
C ARG A 52 19.42 4.31 -9.99
N GLY A 53 18.24 3.93 -10.47
CA GLY A 53 17.43 2.92 -9.79
C GLY A 53 18.08 1.55 -9.79
N ALA A 54 17.81 0.78 -8.75
CA ALA A 54 18.26 -0.60 -8.65
C ALA A 54 17.30 -1.48 -7.85
N PHE A 55 17.30 -2.76 -8.19
CA PHE A 55 16.65 -3.83 -7.44
C PHE A 55 17.68 -4.86 -7.02
N VAL A 56 17.54 -5.37 -5.80
CA VAL A 56 18.33 -6.50 -5.30
C VAL A 56 17.40 -7.69 -5.18
N THR A 57 17.82 -8.82 -5.75
CA THR A 57 17.09 -10.08 -5.71
C THR A 57 17.94 -11.15 -5.05
N ILE A 58 17.34 -11.87 -4.10
CA ILE A 58 17.92 -12.99 -3.37
C ILE A 58 17.17 -14.25 -3.80
N LYS A 59 17.90 -15.31 -4.18
CA LYS A 59 17.31 -16.60 -4.55
C LYS A 59 17.96 -17.74 -3.80
N ARG A 60 17.20 -18.80 -3.53
CA ARG A 60 17.69 -20.08 -3.00
C ARG A 60 17.24 -21.20 -3.92
N ALA A 61 18.19 -21.88 -4.58
CA ALA A 61 17.88 -22.93 -5.56
C ALA A 61 16.77 -22.52 -6.55
N GLU A 62 16.98 -21.38 -7.22
CA GLU A 62 16.05 -20.71 -8.16
C GLU A 62 14.76 -20.11 -7.56
N ARG A 63 14.37 -20.49 -6.34
CA ARG A 63 13.21 -19.90 -5.64
C ARG A 63 13.53 -18.49 -5.13
N LEU A 64 12.58 -17.56 -5.31
CA LEU A 64 12.67 -16.21 -4.75
C LEU A 64 12.74 -16.25 -3.22
N ARG A 65 13.70 -15.52 -2.65
CA ARG A 65 13.90 -15.34 -1.21
C ARG A 65 13.77 -13.88 -0.77
N GLY A 66 13.71 -12.95 -1.74
CA GLY A 66 13.47 -11.53 -1.53
C GLY A 66 13.81 -10.73 -2.78
N CYS A 67 13.04 -9.68 -3.10
CA CYS A 67 13.31 -8.77 -4.20
C CYS A 67 12.70 -7.39 -3.96
N ILE A 68 13.53 -6.43 -3.59
CA ILE A 68 13.15 -5.03 -3.34
C ILE A 68 14.07 -4.08 -4.11
N GLY A 69 13.58 -2.89 -4.43
CA GLY A 69 14.36 -1.88 -5.12
C GLY A 69 13.64 -0.55 -5.27
N GLN A 70 14.40 0.43 -5.75
CA GLN A 70 13.94 1.78 -6.02
C GLN A 70 14.14 2.09 -7.51
N PRO A 71 13.07 2.31 -8.29
CA PRO A 71 13.20 2.55 -9.73
C PRO A 71 13.70 3.96 -10.07
N ASP A 72 13.43 4.96 -9.23
CA ASP A 72 13.83 6.36 -9.42
C ASP A 72 14.32 6.94 -8.07
N PRO A 73 15.60 6.76 -7.71
CA PRO A 73 16.15 7.20 -6.44
C PRO A 73 16.80 8.58 -6.55
N ASP A 74 16.84 9.31 -5.43
CA ASP A 74 17.57 10.58 -5.30
C ASP A 74 19.03 10.40 -4.84
N GLY A 75 19.41 9.17 -4.48
CA GLY A 75 20.70 8.81 -3.91
C GLY A 75 21.67 8.11 -4.88
N PRO A 76 22.96 8.01 -4.50
CA PRO A 76 23.95 7.29 -5.29
C PRO A 76 23.66 5.78 -5.31
N LEU A 77 23.87 5.15 -6.46
CA LEU A 77 23.56 3.74 -6.72
C LEU A 77 24.11 2.77 -5.67
N GLY A 78 25.31 3.04 -5.14
CA GLY A 78 25.91 2.21 -4.08
C GLY A 78 25.10 2.19 -2.78
N GLU A 79 24.45 3.29 -2.42
CA GLU A 79 23.58 3.38 -1.24
C GLU A 79 22.22 2.72 -1.53
N VAL A 80 21.64 3.01 -2.69
CA VAL A 80 20.37 2.40 -3.15
C VAL A 80 20.44 0.87 -3.12
N VAL A 81 21.57 0.29 -3.54
CA VAL A 81 21.76 -1.17 -3.53
C VAL A 81 21.91 -1.73 -2.11
N VAL A 82 22.49 -0.99 -1.18
CA VAL A 82 22.59 -1.42 0.23
C VAL A 82 21.21 -1.42 0.86
N ASP A 83 20.46 -0.33 0.71
CA ASP A 83 19.10 -0.22 1.27
C ASP A 83 18.18 -1.30 0.69
N ALA A 84 18.18 -1.46 -0.65
CA ALA A 84 17.41 -2.48 -1.33
C ALA A 84 17.81 -3.91 -0.91
N ALA A 85 19.09 -4.16 -0.60
CA ALA A 85 19.55 -5.46 -0.14
C ALA A 85 19.07 -5.78 1.28
N ILE A 86 19.08 -4.79 2.18
CA ILE A 86 18.55 -4.94 3.54
C ILE A 86 17.05 -5.23 3.48
N ASP A 87 16.30 -4.43 2.73
CA ASP A 87 14.86 -4.62 2.59
C ASP A 87 14.51 -5.93 1.88
N ALA A 88 15.25 -6.33 0.84
CA ALA A 88 15.05 -7.63 0.21
C ALA A 88 15.31 -8.78 1.18
N ALA A 89 16.22 -8.63 2.14
CA ALA A 89 16.52 -9.68 3.12
C ALA A 89 15.51 -9.74 4.27
N LEU A 90 14.96 -8.59 4.71
CA LEU A 90 14.19 -8.52 5.96
C LEU A 90 12.73 -8.08 5.79
N HIS A 91 12.41 -7.33 4.73
CA HIS A 91 11.18 -6.55 4.62
C HIS A 91 10.41 -6.77 3.31
N ASP A 92 10.72 -7.83 2.54
CA ASP A 92 9.89 -8.22 1.40
C ASP A 92 8.62 -8.93 1.90
N PRO A 93 7.43 -8.36 1.75
CA PRO A 93 6.20 -8.88 2.36
C PRO A 93 5.75 -10.22 1.78
N ARG A 94 6.33 -10.67 0.66
CA ARG A 94 5.92 -11.90 -0.04
C ARG A 94 6.64 -13.15 0.46
N VAL A 95 7.68 -13.00 1.27
CA VAL A 95 8.60 -14.06 1.69
C VAL A 95 9.05 -13.83 3.13
N GLU A 96 9.44 -14.88 3.84
CA GLU A 96 9.94 -14.73 5.22
C GLU A 96 11.26 -13.95 5.26
N PRO A 97 11.72 -13.39 6.39
CA PRO A 97 13.07 -12.80 6.47
C PRO A 97 14.17 -13.86 6.28
N VAL A 98 15.26 -13.52 5.60
CA VAL A 98 16.43 -14.41 5.37
C VAL A 98 17.11 -14.74 6.70
N GLU A 99 17.23 -16.03 7.02
CA GLU A 99 17.89 -16.46 8.26
C GLU A 99 19.42 -16.53 8.10
N PRO A 100 20.19 -16.36 9.20
CA PRO A 100 21.66 -16.52 9.18
C PRO A 100 22.15 -17.84 8.58
N GLY A 101 21.41 -18.93 8.77
CA GLY A 101 21.75 -20.25 8.26
C GLY A 101 21.51 -20.43 6.74
N GLU A 102 20.79 -19.51 6.11
CA GLU A 102 20.50 -19.55 4.67
C GLU A 102 21.55 -18.83 3.82
N ILE A 103 22.38 -17.98 4.44
CA ILE A 103 23.36 -17.10 3.75
C ILE A 103 24.23 -17.86 2.75
N ASP A 104 24.76 -19.02 3.14
CA ASP A 104 25.68 -19.80 2.32
C ASP A 104 24.97 -20.57 1.17
N ALA A 105 23.63 -20.54 1.16
CA ALA A 105 22.79 -21.24 0.19
C ALA A 105 22.06 -20.30 -0.77
N VAL A 106 22.19 -18.98 -0.61
CA VAL A 106 21.51 -18.00 -1.48
C VAL A 106 22.43 -17.39 -2.52
N THR A 107 21.89 -17.07 -3.70
CA THR A 107 22.50 -16.19 -4.70
C THR A 107 21.90 -14.80 -4.59
N VAL A 108 22.73 -13.79 -4.87
CA VAL A 108 22.37 -12.38 -4.90
C VAL A 108 22.58 -11.84 -6.31
N SER A 109 21.62 -11.04 -6.76
CA SER A 109 21.73 -10.29 -8.01
C SER A 109 21.27 -8.86 -7.83
N VAL A 110 21.87 -7.96 -8.62
CA VAL A 110 21.57 -6.53 -8.64
C VAL A 110 21.15 -6.15 -10.05
N SER A 111 19.91 -5.69 -10.20
CA SER A 111 19.37 -5.15 -11.44
C SER A 111 19.49 -3.63 -11.42
N VAL A 112 20.39 -3.06 -12.21
CA VAL A 112 20.59 -1.61 -12.30
C VAL A 112 19.82 -1.05 -13.50
N LEU A 113 19.02 -0.02 -13.26
CA LEU A 113 18.20 0.63 -14.26
C LEU A 113 18.94 1.80 -14.91
N SER A 114 18.66 2.06 -16.18
CA SER A 114 18.94 3.37 -16.77
C SER A 114 18.02 4.42 -16.16
N LYS A 115 18.42 5.69 -16.22
CA LYS A 115 17.53 6.79 -15.89
C LYS A 115 16.26 6.66 -16.74
N PRO A 116 15.05 6.76 -16.16
CA PRO A 116 13.82 6.81 -16.94
C PRO A 116 13.79 8.05 -17.84
N GLU A 117 13.49 7.84 -19.12
CA GLU A 117 13.44 8.90 -20.14
C GLU A 117 12.08 8.93 -20.83
N PRO A 118 11.50 10.11 -21.10
CA PRO A 118 10.27 10.22 -21.86
C PRO A 118 10.36 9.55 -23.24
N LEU A 119 9.25 9.01 -23.73
CA LEU A 119 9.20 8.51 -25.11
C LEU A 119 9.45 9.66 -26.10
N PRO A 120 10.33 9.50 -27.10
CA PRO A 120 10.73 10.58 -28.01
C PRO A 120 9.69 10.80 -29.13
N ALA A 121 8.43 11.00 -28.76
CA ALA A 121 7.34 11.31 -29.68
C ALA A 121 6.39 12.34 -29.06
N SER A 122 5.96 13.32 -29.86
CA SER A 122 4.90 14.25 -29.47
C SER A 122 3.50 13.74 -29.79
N ASP A 123 3.40 12.77 -30.70
CA ASP A 123 2.14 12.10 -31.07
C ASP A 123 2.10 10.73 -30.39
N PRO A 124 1.17 10.51 -29.42
CA PRO A 124 1.05 9.25 -28.72
C PRO A 124 0.87 8.05 -29.63
N SER A 125 0.24 8.19 -30.80
CA SER A 125 0.03 7.07 -31.74
C SER A 125 1.33 6.39 -32.19
N ARG A 126 2.47 7.09 -32.04
CA ARG A 126 3.81 6.61 -32.37
C ARG A 126 4.57 6.00 -31.18
N TYR A 127 4.03 6.03 -29.97
CA TYR A 127 4.68 5.45 -28.79
C TYR A 127 5.08 3.99 -28.97
N PRO A 128 4.27 3.10 -29.59
CA PRO A 128 4.69 1.73 -29.83
C PRO A 128 6.00 1.59 -30.64
N GLU A 129 6.35 2.56 -31.49
CA GLU A 129 7.61 2.55 -32.27
C GLU A 129 8.86 2.68 -31.39
N TYR A 130 8.72 3.18 -30.16
CA TYR A 130 9.82 3.46 -29.23
C TYR A 130 9.88 2.50 -28.05
N VAL A 131 8.99 1.51 -28.00
CA VAL A 131 8.93 0.48 -26.98
C VAL A 131 9.40 -0.84 -27.59
N GLU A 132 10.36 -1.49 -26.94
CA GLU A 132 10.96 -2.73 -27.42
C GLU A 132 10.84 -3.76 -26.29
N ALA A 133 9.94 -4.73 -26.46
CA ALA A 133 9.71 -5.79 -25.48
C ALA A 133 11.02 -6.55 -25.19
N GLY A 134 11.29 -6.81 -23.91
CA GLY A 134 12.54 -7.46 -23.47
C GLY A 134 13.74 -6.53 -23.34
N ARG A 135 13.65 -5.30 -23.85
CA ARG A 135 14.69 -4.28 -23.67
C ARG A 135 14.24 -3.12 -22.79
N HIS A 136 13.04 -2.62 -23.02
CA HIS A 136 12.48 -1.47 -22.32
C HIS A 136 11.51 -1.91 -21.23
N GLY A 137 11.63 -1.32 -20.05
CA GLY A 137 10.56 -1.23 -19.06
C GLY A 137 9.84 0.11 -19.22
N LEU A 138 8.63 0.20 -18.68
CA LEU A 138 7.77 1.37 -18.83
C LEU A 138 7.33 1.88 -17.45
N ILE A 139 7.26 3.20 -17.34
CA ILE A 139 6.64 3.94 -16.24
C ILE A 139 5.53 4.79 -16.88
N VAL A 140 4.33 4.71 -16.31
CA VAL A 140 3.18 5.52 -16.67
C VAL A 140 2.78 6.33 -15.45
N GLU A 141 2.62 7.63 -15.65
CA GLU A 141 2.23 8.59 -14.61
C GLU A 141 1.12 9.52 -15.12
N ARG A 142 0.11 9.75 -14.27
CA ARG A 142 -0.88 10.82 -14.46
C ARG A 142 -1.39 11.27 -13.10
N ASP A 143 -1.13 12.51 -12.72
CA ASP A 143 -1.50 13.06 -11.41
C ASP A 143 -1.00 12.17 -10.24
N ARG A 144 -1.90 11.40 -9.62
CA ARG A 144 -1.61 10.45 -8.51
C ARG A 144 -1.51 8.99 -8.98
N ALA A 145 -1.77 8.70 -10.26
CA ALA A 145 -1.67 7.37 -10.85
C ALA A 145 -0.20 7.09 -11.23
N PHE A 146 0.32 5.95 -10.78
CA PHE A 146 1.69 5.51 -11.04
C PHE A 146 1.71 4.01 -11.33
N GLY A 147 2.28 3.61 -12.46
CA GLY A 147 2.45 2.21 -12.82
C GLY A 147 3.81 1.98 -13.43
N LEU A 148 4.48 0.90 -13.03
CA LEU A 148 5.77 0.50 -13.57
C LEU A 148 5.74 -0.99 -13.91
N LEU A 149 6.22 -1.34 -15.11
CA LEU A 149 6.49 -2.72 -15.50
C LEU A 149 7.92 -2.88 -16.02
N LEU A 150 8.58 -3.97 -15.61
CA LEU A 150 9.95 -4.30 -15.99
C LEU A 150 10.04 -4.84 -17.43
N PRO A 151 11.22 -4.77 -18.09
CA PRO A 151 11.37 -5.21 -19.48
C PRO A 151 10.95 -6.65 -19.75
N GLN A 152 11.18 -7.56 -18.81
CA GLN A 152 10.89 -8.98 -18.98
C GLN A 152 9.39 -9.30 -18.98
N VAL A 153 8.56 -8.48 -18.33
CA VAL A 153 7.10 -8.73 -18.22
C VAL A 153 6.47 -8.83 -19.61
N ALA A 154 6.88 -7.96 -20.53
CA ALA A 154 6.38 -7.98 -21.91
C ALA A 154 6.76 -9.28 -22.64
N VAL A 155 7.96 -9.82 -22.38
CA VAL A 155 8.43 -11.06 -23.00
C VAL A 155 7.69 -12.27 -22.43
N ASP A 156 7.55 -12.36 -21.11
CA ASP A 156 6.84 -13.46 -20.44
C ASP A 156 5.40 -13.60 -20.92
N ARG A 157 4.73 -12.46 -21.07
CA ARG A 157 3.32 -12.41 -21.48
C ARG A 157 3.14 -12.45 -23.00
N GLY A 158 4.23 -12.48 -23.77
CA GLY A 158 4.19 -12.41 -25.23
C GLY A 158 3.53 -11.13 -25.76
N TRP A 159 3.65 -10.03 -25.01
CA TRP A 159 3.06 -8.75 -25.35
C TRP A 159 3.90 -8.01 -26.39
N ASP A 160 3.21 -7.43 -27.37
CA ASP A 160 3.80 -6.41 -28.22
C ASP A 160 3.88 -5.06 -27.50
N ALA A 161 4.45 -4.05 -28.17
CA ALA A 161 4.63 -2.72 -27.61
C ALA A 161 3.30 -2.05 -27.21
N GLU A 162 2.21 -2.31 -27.93
CA GLU A 162 0.91 -1.69 -27.66
C GLU A 162 0.25 -2.33 -26.44
N ALA A 163 0.23 -3.66 -26.39
CA ALA A 163 -0.25 -4.41 -25.24
C ALA A 163 0.56 -4.09 -23.98
N PHE A 164 1.87 -3.84 -24.11
CA PHE A 164 2.71 -3.48 -22.98
C PHE A 164 2.43 -2.07 -22.45
N LEU A 165 2.17 -1.10 -23.33
CA LEU A 165 1.72 0.24 -22.94
C LEU A 165 0.35 0.18 -22.23
N ASP A 166 -0.60 -0.59 -22.78
CA ASP A 166 -1.92 -0.81 -22.17
C ASP A 166 -1.81 -1.41 -20.77
N ALA A 167 -1.01 -2.47 -20.62
CA ALA A 167 -0.80 -3.14 -19.35
C ALA A 167 -0.13 -2.21 -18.33
N THR A 168 0.78 -1.34 -18.76
CA THR A 168 1.44 -0.38 -17.86
C THR A 168 0.46 0.70 -17.40
N CYS A 169 -0.44 1.17 -18.27
CA CYS A 169 -1.56 2.05 -17.87
C CYS A 169 -2.47 1.36 -16.85
N GLN A 170 -2.86 0.12 -17.09
CA GLN A 170 -3.69 -0.66 -16.16
C GLN A 170 -2.98 -0.85 -14.81
N LYS A 171 -1.66 -1.08 -14.83
CA LYS A 171 -0.85 -1.14 -13.61
C LYS A 171 -0.85 0.17 -12.85
N ALA A 172 -0.97 1.31 -13.54
CA ALA A 172 -1.10 2.63 -12.94
C ALA A 172 -2.51 2.92 -12.40
N GLY A 173 -3.47 2.00 -12.53
CA GLY A 173 -4.88 2.24 -12.23
C GLY A 173 -5.60 3.09 -13.28
N LEU A 174 -5.05 3.15 -14.51
CA LEU A 174 -5.64 3.85 -15.65
C LEU A 174 -6.27 2.85 -16.63
N PRO A 175 -7.29 3.25 -17.41
CA PRO A 175 -7.83 2.40 -18.48
C PRO A 175 -6.75 2.00 -19.50
N GLY A 176 -6.95 0.86 -20.16
CA GLY A 176 -6.17 0.53 -21.36
C GLY A 176 -6.29 1.65 -22.40
N ARG A 177 -5.23 1.91 -23.17
CA ARG A 177 -5.09 3.01 -24.12
C ARG A 177 -5.03 4.42 -23.52
N ALA A 178 -5.05 4.58 -22.19
CA ALA A 178 -4.90 5.89 -21.55
C ALA A 178 -3.59 6.61 -21.95
N TRP A 179 -2.55 5.86 -22.35
CA TRP A 179 -1.32 6.42 -22.92
C TRP A 179 -1.52 7.28 -24.18
N ARG A 180 -2.71 7.30 -24.77
CA ARG A 180 -3.08 8.18 -25.89
C ARG A 180 -3.74 9.48 -25.46
N GLU A 181 -4.09 9.62 -24.19
CA GLU A 181 -4.76 10.78 -23.63
C GLU A 181 -3.75 11.87 -23.24
N ASP A 182 -4.19 13.13 -23.32
CA ASP A 182 -3.38 14.25 -22.85
C ASP A 182 -3.14 14.14 -21.34
N GLY A 183 -1.93 14.48 -20.90
CA GLY A 183 -1.54 14.47 -19.48
C GLY A 183 -1.09 13.11 -18.92
N VAL A 184 -1.01 12.06 -19.76
CA VAL A 184 -0.36 10.79 -19.38
C VAL A 184 1.10 10.84 -19.79
N GLU A 185 2.00 10.86 -18.81
CA GLU A 185 3.44 10.82 -19.04
C GLU A 185 3.92 9.37 -19.09
N ILE A 186 4.75 9.07 -20.10
CA ILE A 186 5.34 7.73 -20.28
C ILE A 186 6.84 7.86 -20.39
N ARG A 187 7.52 7.20 -19.45
CA ARG A 187 8.96 7.10 -19.42
C ARG A 187 9.35 5.66 -19.68
N ARG A 188 10.35 5.44 -20.54
CA ARG A 188 10.98 4.14 -20.72
C ARG A 188 12.30 4.10 -19.97
N PHE A 189 12.68 2.92 -19.52
CA PHE A 189 14.02 2.64 -19.01
C PHE A 189 14.49 1.30 -19.54
N SER A 190 15.77 1.01 -19.39
CA SER A 190 16.37 -0.30 -19.62
C SER A 190 17.10 -0.72 -18.36
N GLY A 191 17.67 -1.92 -18.32
CA GLY A 191 18.59 -2.23 -17.24
C GLY A 191 19.40 -3.48 -17.47
N ARG A 192 20.34 -3.67 -16.55
CA ARG A 192 21.39 -4.69 -16.61
C ARG A 192 21.39 -5.42 -15.27
N VAL A 193 21.43 -6.74 -15.33
CA VAL A 193 21.47 -7.59 -14.14
C VAL A 193 22.89 -8.08 -13.96
N PHE A 194 23.43 -7.89 -12.77
CA PHE A 194 24.67 -8.53 -12.35
C PHE A 194 24.31 -9.58 -11.31
N ALA A 195 24.65 -10.84 -11.56
CA ALA A 195 24.21 -11.96 -10.73
C ALA A 195 25.37 -12.92 -10.44
N GLU A 196 25.40 -13.45 -9.22
CA GLU A 196 26.26 -14.58 -8.91
C GLU A 196 25.80 -15.83 -9.65
N THR A 197 26.76 -16.60 -10.14
CA THR A 197 26.54 -17.87 -10.83
C THR A 197 26.15 -19.01 -9.89
N GLN A 198 26.59 -18.93 -8.64
CA GLN A 198 26.30 -19.83 -7.52
C GLN A 198 26.52 -19.04 -6.22
N PRO A 199 26.04 -19.50 -5.04
CA PRO A 199 26.27 -18.79 -3.79
C PRO A 199 27.75 -18.43 -3.59
N MET A 200 28.05 -17.15 -3.39
CA MET A 200 29.40 -16.57 -3.26
C MET A 200 30.34 -16.86 -4.44
N GLY A 201 29.79 -17.17 -5.61
CA GLY A 201 30.53 -17.50 -6.83
C GLY A 201 30.87 -16.29 -7.69
N ASP A 202 31.30 -16.57 -8.93
CA ASP A 202 31.60 -15.53 -9.91
C ASP A 202 30.33 -14.74 -10.27
N VAL A 203 30.49 -13.43 -10.46
CA VAL A 203 29.41 -12.55 -10.95
C VAL A 203 29.51 -12.38 -12.45
N ILE A 204 28.37 -12.55 -13.11
CA ILE A 204 28.18 -12.34 -14.55
C ILE A 204 27.13 -11.27 -14.82
N GLU A 205 27.17 -10.70 -16.02
CA GLU A 205 26.14 -9.78 -16.50
C GLU A 205 25.11 -10.50 -17.36
N ARG A 206 23.84 -10.16 -17.17
CA ARG A 206 22.71 -10.61 -17.96
C ARG A 206 21.80 -9.42 -18.32
N PRO A 207 21.28 -9.32 -19.55
CA PRO A 207 20.28 -8.31 -19.89
C PRO A 207 18.91 -8.63 -19.25
N LEU A 208 18.14 -7.59 -18.86
CA LEU A 208 16.83 -7.68 -18.19
C LEU A 208 15.66 -8.27 -19.04
N GLY A 209 15.91 -9.04 -20.11
CA GLY A 209 14.79 -9.54 -20.91
C GLY A 209 15.11 -10.52 -22.04
N ARG A 210 15.88 -11.59 -21.76
CA ARG A 210 16.00 -12.72 -22.70
C ARG A 210 15.07 -13.87 -22.26
N PRO A 211 14.24 -14.42 -23.17
CA PRO A 211 13.43 -15.60 -22.87
C PRO A 211 14.33 -16.83 -22.71
N GLY A 212 14.16 -17.58 -21.62
CA GLY A 212 14.75 -18.91 -21.42
C GLY A 212 15.65 -19.11 -20.20
N GLU A 213 15.93 -18.09 -19.38
CA GLU A 213 16.57 -18.27 -18.08
C GLU A 213 15.84 -17.44 -17.01
N ALA A 214 15.02 -18.14 -16.23
CA ALA A 214 14.21 -17.69 -15.10
C ALA A 214 14.66 -16.39 -14.39
N SER A 215 13.89 -15.31 -14.59
CA SER A 215 13.50 -14.45 -13.47
C SER A 215 12.28 -15.05 -12.77
N ASP A 216 12.40 -16.29 -12.27
CA ASP A 216 11.37 -16.90 -11.42
C ASP A 216 11.11 -16.00 -10.21
N GLY A 217 9.87 -15.51 -10.10
CA GLY A 217 9.37 -14.80 -8.93
C GLY A 217 8.75 -13.41 -9.13
N LEU A 218 8.22 -13.06 -10.30
CA LEU A 218 7.36 -11.87 -10.46
C LEU A 218 6.14 -12.18 -11.35
N GLU A 219 5.48 -13.31 -11.11
CA GLU A 219 4.15 -13.57 -11.68
C GLU A 219 3.06 -13.22 -10.66
N ALA A 220 2.22 -12.26 -11.05
CA ALA A 220 0.87 -12.15 -10.53
C ALA A 220 0.11 -13.42 -10.89
N GLY A 221 -0.39 -14.13 -9.86
CA GLY A 221 -1.13 -15.37 -9.99
C GLY A 221 -2.27 -15.24 -10.98
N SER A 222 -2.21 -16.00 -12.07
CA SER A 222 -3.34 -16.26 -12.95
C SER A 222 -3.95 -17.59 -12.55
N ASP A 223 -5.16 -17.54 -11.96
CA ASP A 223 -5.99 -18.72 -11.75
C ASP A 223 -6.37 -19.34 -13.09
N GLU A 224 -5.99 -20.61 -13.28
CA GLU A 224 -6.55 -21.50 -14.27
C GLU A 224 -8.03 -21.74 -13.92
N ARG A 225 -8.95 -21.25 -14.75
CA ARG A 225 -10.36 -21.66 -14.72
C ARG A 225 -10.59 -22.73 -15.77
N ASP A 226 -11.02 -23.88 -15.28
CA ASP A 226 -11.51 -25.01 -16.07
C ASP A 226 -12.62 -24.59 -17.06
N ASP A 227 -12.44 -25.01 -18.31
CA ASP A 227 -13.41 -24.94 -19.39
C ASP A 227 -14.69 -25.71 -19.05
N ILE A 228 -15.77 -25.02 -18.68
CA ILE A 228 -17.14 -25.54 -18.83
C ILE A 228 -17.76 -24.93 -20.08
N ARG A 229 -17.79 -25.75 -21.14
CA ARG A 229 -18.59 -25.50 -22.34
C ARG A 229 -20.08 -25.57 -21.99
N THR A 230 -20.82 -24.49 -22.27
CA THR A 230 -22.24 -24.58 -22.60
C THR A 230 -22.56 -23.80 -23.87
N ASP A 231 -23.37 -24.44 -24.69
CA ASP A 231 -23.76 -24.13 -26.06
C ASP A 231 -24.77 -22.96 -26.14
N GLY A 232 -24.57 -22.11 -27.15
CA GLY A 232 -25.62 -21.50 -27.99
C GLY A 232 -26.72 -20.65 -27.36
N GLY A 233 -26.70 -19.33 -27.59
CA GLY A 233 -27.90 -18.50 -27.44
C GLY A 233 -27.72 -17.00 -27.67
N LYS A 234 -28.26 -16.51 -28.80
CA LYS A 234 -28.30 -15.12 -29.29
C LYS A 234 -28.70 -14.00 -28.29
N VAL A 235 -27.91 -12.92 -28.31
CA VAL A 235 -28.25 -11.50 -28.64
C VAL A 235 -29.46 -10.81 -27.97
N ARG A 236 -29.13 -9.75 -27.20
CA ARG A 236 -29.82 -8.47 -26.86
C ARG A 236 -31.11 -8.53 -26.03
N THR A 237 -31.13 -7.74 -24.95
CA THR A 237 -31.87 -6.47 -24.81
C THR A 237 -31.48 -5.77 -23.51
N ASP A 238 -31.47 -4.43 -23.57
CA ASP A 238 -31.77 -3.38 -22.59
C ASP A 238 -31.36 -3.53 -21.11
N GLU A 239 -30.75 -2.46 -20.61
CA GLU A 239 -30.40 -2.12 -19.23
C GLU A 239 -31.30 -2.79 -18.17
N GLU A 240 -30.79 -3.86 -17.55
CA GLU A 240 -31.18 -4.27 -16.21
C GLU A 240 -30.05 -3.83 -15.27
N ILE A 241 -30.34 -2.85 -14.42
CA ILE A 241 -29.61 -2.67 -13.16
C ILE A 241 -29.80 -3.99 -12.42
N VAL A 242 -28.73 -4.78 -12.32
CA VAL A 242 -28.74 -5.98 -11.51
C VAL A 242 -28.72 -5.51 -10.06
N GLU A 243 -29.89 -5.48 -9.43
CA GLU A 243 -29.98 -5.49 -7.97
C GLU A 243 -29.32 -6.78 -7.49
N THR A 244 -28.05 -6.70 -7.09
CA THR A 244 -27.43 -7.77 -6.32
C THR A 244 -27.93 -7.62 -4.89
N ASP A 245 -28.87 -8.47 -4.53
CA ASP A 245 -29.29 -8.84 -3.18
C ASP A 245 -28.16 -9.51 -2.37
N GLY A 246 -26.92 -9.02 -2.53
CA GLY A 246 -25.69 -9.70 -2.17
C GLY A 246 -25.75 -10.25 -0.76
N GLY A 247 -25.76 -11.58 -0.63
CA GLY A 247 -25.48 -12.29 0.61
C GLY A 247 -24.19 -13.07 0.38
N GLY A 248 -23.23 -12.98 1.31
CA GLY A 248 -21.90 -13.53 1.10
C GLY A 248 -20.84 -13.04 2.10
N VAL A 249 -19.63 -13.59 1.99
CA VAL A 249 -18.49 -13.26 2.84
C VAL A 249 -17.47 -12.47 2.03
N ARG A 250 -17.02 -11.32 2.52
CA ARG A 250 -15.83 -10.64 2.00
C ARG A 250 -14.60 -11.39 2.49
N GLU A 251 -13.93 -12.14 1.59
CA GLU A 251 -12.66 -12.83 1.88
C GLU A 251 -11.50 -11.85 2.07
N PRO A 252 -10.47 -12.09 2.90
CA PRO A 252 -9.34 -11.17 3.02
C PRO A 252 -8.56 -11.05 1.70
N ALA A 253 -8.17 -9.84 1.29
CA ALA A 253 -7.33 -9.60 0.12
C ALA A 253 -5.84 -9.42 0.44
N VAL A 254 -5.51 -8.99 1.66
CA VAL A 254 -4.12 -8.64 2.04
C VAL A 254 -3.61 -9.40 3.27
N ALA A 255 -4.31 -10.45 3.68
CA ALA A 255 -3.81 -11.42 4.65
C ALA A 255 -2.56 -12.12 4.10
N GLY A 256 -1.48 -12.12 4.89
CA GLY A 256 -0.16 -12.57 4.48
C GLY A 256 0.71 -11.49 3.83
N GLU A 257 0.18 -10.30 3.55
CA GLU A 257 0.92 -9.18 2.94
C GLU A 257 0.97 -7.97 3.87
N PHE A 258 -0.19 -7.46 4.30
CA PHE A 258 -0.28 -6.29 5.19
C PHE A 258 -0.29 -6.68 6.66
N TYR A 259 -0.81 -7.87 6.96
CA TYR A 259 -0.85 -8.47 8.29
C TYR A 259 -0.71 -9.99 8.14
N ALA A 260 -0.37 -10.70 9.22
CA ALA A 260 -0.11 -12.13 9.15
C ALA A 260 -1.34 -12.92 8.66
N GLY A 261 -1.13 -13.89 7.76
CA GLY A 261 -2.19 -14.70 7.16
C GLY A 261 -2.70 -15.85 8.04
N ASP A 262 -1.99 -16.16 9.12
CA ASP A 262 -2.34 -17.19 10.11
C ASP A 262 -2.90 -16.53 11.39
N ALA A 263 -3.85 -17.20 12.05
CA ALA A 263 -4.55 -16.67 13.21
C ALA A 263 -3.62 -16.44 14.41
N ASP A 264 -2.76 -17.40 14.75
CA ASP A 264 -1.88 -17.31 15.92
C ASP A 264 -0.81 -16.23 15.67
N ALA A 265 -0.23 -16.21 14.46
CA ALA A 265 0.72 -15.18 14.06
C ALA A 265 0.11 -13.78 14.05
N LEU A 266 -1.15 -13.64 13.63
CA LEU A 266 -1.87 -12.37 13.63
C LEU A 266 -2.15 -11.88 15.06
N VAL A 267 -2.57 -12.78 15.97
CA VAL A 267 -2.73 -12.43 17.39
C VAL A 267 -1.41 -11.94 17.97
N GLU A 268 -0.29 -12.62 17.72
CA GLU A 268 1.03 -12.18 18.20
C GLU A 268 1.45 -10.84 17.56
N GLN A 269 1.20 -10.62 16.27
CA GLN A 269 1.50 -9.35 15.59
C GLN A 269 0.67 -8.18 16.17
N LEU A 270 -0.60 -8.41 16.50
CA LEU A 270 -1.45 -7.44 17.17
C LEU A 270 -0.94 -7.12 18.57
N ARG A 271 -0.64 -8.14 19.40
CA ARG A 271 -0.03 -7.95 20.73
C ARG A 271 1.30 -7.21 20.64
N GLY A 272 2.11 -7.52 19.63
CA GLY A 272 3.35 -6.82 19.30
C GLY A 272 3.12 -5.35 19.01
N SER A 273 2.07 -5.00 18.26
CA SER A 273 1.68 -3.61 17.99
C SER A 273 1.34 -2.84 19.27
N PHE A 274 0.56 -3.44 20.17
CA PHE A 274 0.23 -2.81 21.47
C PHE A 274 1.45 -2.63 22.38
N THR A 275 2.35 -3.61 22.41
CA THR A 275 3.53 -3.62 23.30
C THR A 275 4.77 -2.96 22.71
N HIS A 276 4.72 -2.53 21.44
CA HIS A 276 5.83 -1.89 20.75
C HIS A 276 6.25 -0.58 21.43
N ALA A 277 7.52 -0.20 21.29
CA ALA A 277 8.09 0.99 21.95
C ALA A 277 7.42 2.32 21.54
N ILE A 278 6.91 2.40 20.31
CA ILE A 278 6.10 3.56 19.84
C ILE A 278 4.59 3.28 19.91
N GLY A 279 4.19 2.06 20.30
CA GLY A 279 2.80 1.71 20.59
C GLY A 279 2.41 2.12 22.02
N PRO A 280 1.23 1.69 22.50
CA PRO A 280 0.79 1.93 23.88
C PRO A 280 1.77 1.45 24.96
N GLY A 281 2.65 0.49 24.64
CA GLY A 281 3.68 -0.06 25.53
C GLY A 281 3.17 -1.18 26.44
N SER A 282 1.86 -1.42 26.47
CA SER A 282 1.24 -2.55 27.15
C SER A 282 0.01 -3.01 26.37
N LEU A 283 -0.44 -4.23 26.66
CA LEU A 283 -1.78 -4.63 26.23
C LEU A 283 -2.80 -3.70 26.90
N PRO A 284 -3.90 -3.39 26.21
CA PRO A 284 -4.91 -2.53 26.79
C PRO A 284 -5.49 -3.20 28.03
N GLU A 285 -5.31 -2.56 29.18
CA GLU A 285 -6.05 -2.88 30.39
C GLU A 285 -7.40 -2.16 30.33
N HIS A 286 -8.43 -2.72 30.97
CA HIS A 286 -9.73 -2.05 31.08
C HIS A 286 -9.61 -0.82 32.02
N ASP A 287 -8.96 0.26 31.58
CA ASP A 287 -8.70 1.43 32.43
C ASP A 287 -9.53 2.67 32.03
N ALA A 288 -10.43 3.01 32.95
CA ALA A 288 -10.89 4.28 33.50
C ALA A 288 -11.11 5.60 32.71
N ASP A 289 -10.96 5.72 31.38
CA ASP A 289 -11.54 6.93 30.73
C ASP A 289 -13.07 6.84 30.83
N PRO A 290 -13.82 7.78 31.42
CA PRO A 290 -15.28 7.63 31.55
C PRO A 290 -16.04 7.69 30.21
N ARG A 291 -15.45 8.18 29.11
CA ARG A 291 -16.18 8.36 27.83
C ARG A 291 -15.52 7.63 26.66
N ARG A 292 -16.23 6.64 26.11
CA ARG A 292 -15.87 5.98 24.84
C ARG A 292 -15.86 7.03 23.72
N PRO A 293 -14.85 7.08 22.85
CA PRO A 293 -14.86 8.01 21.72
C PRO A 293 -15.99 7.67 20.75
N LEU A 294 -16.56 8.71 20.13
CA LEU A 294 -17.56 8.56 19.06
C LEU A 294 -16.89 8.31 17.70
N GLY A 295 -15.64 8.78 17.54
CA GLY A 295 -14.85 8.59 16.33
C GLY A 295 -13.40 8.23 16.62
N LEU A 296 -12.76 7.49 15.70
CA LEU A 296 -11.34 7.21 15.68
C LEU A 296 -10.74 7.57 14.33
N ILE A 297 -9.45 7.89 14.33
CA ILE A 297 -8.62 7.95 13.14
C ILE A 297 -7.48 6.96 13.33
N ALA A 298 -7.26 6.07 12.35
CA ALA A 298 -6.22 5.06 12.38
C ALA A 298 -5.57 4.86 10.99
N PRO A 299 -4.25 4.55 10.94
CA PRO A 299 -3.54 4.27 9.70
C PRO A 299 -3.89 2.89 9.13
N HIS A 300 -3.56 2.67 7.85
CA HIS A 300 -3.84 1.41 7.14
C HIS A 300 -2.69 0.85 6.30
N ALA A 301 -1.46 1.33 6.46
CA ALA A 301 -0.29 0.59 5.97
C ALA A 301 -0.16 -0.78 6.66
N GLY A 302 0.77 -1.63 6.20
CA GLY A 302 1.03 -2.92 6.83
C GLY A 302 1.42 -2.81 8.31
N TYR A 303 1.00 -3.79 9.11
CA TYR A 303 1.17 -3.83 10.57
C TYR A 303 2.61 -3.68 11.06
N PRO A 304 3.66 -4.18 10.36
CA PRO A 304 5.04 -3.90 10.76
C PRO A 304 5.40 -2.40 10.82
N TYR A 305 4.67 -1.56 10.08
CA TYR A 305 4.92 -0.12 10.00
C TYR A 305 3.91 0.69 10.81
N SER A 306 2.61 0.52 10.53
CA SER A 306 1.55 1.37 11.09
C SER A 306 0.90 0.79 12.35
N GLY A 307 1.01 -0.52 12.55
CA GLY A 307 0.33 -1.27 13.62
C GLY A 307 0.56 -0.66 15.01
N PRO A 308 1.81 -0.35 15.41
CA PRO A 308 2.08 0.31 16.68
C PRO A 308 1.33 1.64 16.87
N VAL A 309 1.21 2.45 15.82
CA VAL A 309 0.48 3.72 15.90
C VAL A 309 -1.03 3.45 15.97
N ALA A 310 -1.56 2.58 15.10
CA ALA A 310 -2.98 2.19 15.10
C ALA A 310 -3.44 1.66 16.46
N ALA A 311 -2.58 0.89 17.16
CA ALA A 311 -2.88 0.32 18.46
C ALA A 311 -3.28 1.37 19.53
N HIS A 312 -2.80 2.60 19.43
CA HIS A 312 -3.24 3.69 20.32
C HIS A 312 -4.72 4.01 20.16
N ALA A 313 -5.22 4.09 18.93
CA ALA A 313 -6.64 4.33 18.66
C ALA A 313 -7.51 3.17 19.18
N TYR A 314 -7.13 1.94 18.86
CA TYR A 314 -7.88 0.75 19.26
C TYR A 314 -7.83 0.44 20.76
N ALA A 315 -6.76 0.82 21.45
CA ALA A 315 -6.67 0.70 22.91
C ALA A 315 -7.80 1.47 23.61
N THR A 316 -8.28 2.57 23.03
CA THR A 316 -9.40 3.36 23.60
C THR A 316 -10.74 2.61 23.58
N LEU A 317 -10.87 1.56 22.76
CA LEU A 317 -12.08 0.74 22.64
C LEU A 317 -12.07 -0.50 23.52
N ALA A 318 -10.93 -0.86 24.12
CA ALA A 318 -10.75 -2.06 24.94
C ALA A 318 -11.42 -1.94 26.33
N ARG A 319 -12.74 -1.77 26.33
CA ARG A 319 -13.58 -1.45 27.49
C ARG A 319 -14.65 -2.51 27.68
N PRO A 320 -15.24 -2.64 28.89
CA PRO A 320 -16.35 -3.55 29.11
C PRO A 320 -17.60 -3.24 28.27
N ASP A 321 -17.80 -1.96 27.94
CA ASP A 321 -18.93 -1.49 27.14
C ASP A 321 -18.56 -1.46 25.65
N THR A 322 -18.81 -2.57 24.98
CA THR A 322 -18.52 -2.78 23.55
C THR A 322 -19.63 -2.16 22.69
N PRO A 323 -19.30 -1.32 21.68
CA PRO A 323 -20.30 -0.83 20.74
C PRO A 323 -20.94 -1.99 19.96
N GLU A 324 -22.22 -1.86 19.59
CA GLU A 324 -22.91 -2.86 18.77
C GLU A 324 -22.31 -2.93 17.36
N THR A 325 -21.97 -1.77 16.79
CA THR A 325 -21.44 -1.65 15.43
C THR A 325 -20.28 -0.66 15.34
N VAL A 326 -19.32 -0.94 14.46
CA VAL A 326 -18.28 0.02 14.07
C VAL A 326 -18.43 0.38 12.59
N VAL A 327 -18.70 1.65 12.29
CA VAL A 327 -18.69 2.16 10.91
C VAL A 327 -17.24 2.41 10.52
N VAL A 328 -16.78 1.84 9.40
CA VAL A 328 -15.39 2.01 8.94
C VAL A 328 -15.39 2.67 7.57
N PHE A 329 -14.95 3.93 7.52
CA PHE A 329 -14.70 4.65 6.29
C PHE A 329 -13.28 4.40 5.81
N GLY A 330 -13.11 3.92 4.57
CA GLY A 330 -11.80 3.73 3.97
C GLY A 330 -11.73 4.31 2.55
N PRO A 331 -10.60 4.94 2.16
CA PRO A 331 -10.41 5.38 0.78
C PRO A 331 -10.34 4.19 -0.19
N ASN A 332 -10.84 4.42 -1.40
CA ASN A 332 -10.77 3.50 -2.53
C ASN A 332 -9.49 3.77 -3.34
N HIS A 333 -8.42 3.03 -3.04
CA HIS A 333 -7.14 3.09 -3.74
C HIS A 333 -7.22 2.45 -5.13
N ARG A 334 -8.13 1.49 -5.31
CA ARG A 334 -8.33 0.77 -6.58
C ARG A 334 -9.03 1.63 -7.64
N ARG A 335 -9.79 2.65 -7.21
CA ARG A 335 -10.56 3.57 -8.05
C ARG A 335 -11.57 2.87 -8.96
N VAL A 336 -12.14 1.77 -8.47
CA VAL A 336 -13.17 0.98 -9.14
C VAL A 336 -14.45 1.00 -8.32
N GLY A 337 -15.59 0.91 -9.00
CA GLY A 337 -16.90 0.97 -8.35
C GLY A 337 -17.37 2.39 -8.04
N GLU A 338 -18.35 2.48 -7.15
CA GLU A 338 -19.10 3.70 -6.85
C GLU A 338 -18.35 4.65 -5.90
N ALA A 339 -18.74 5.93 -5.94
CA ALA A 339 -18.07 6.97 -5.14
C ALA A 339 -18.30 6.81 -3.63
N VAL A 340 -19.46 6.29 -3.23
CA VAL A 340 -19.78 5.90 -1.86
C VAL A 340 -20.32 4.47 -1.89
N ALA A 341 -19.41 3.51 -1.71
CA ALA A 341 -19.71 2.09 -1.81
C ALA A 341 -19.90 1.48 -0.42
N VAL A 342 -21.15 1.16 -0.07
CA VAL A 342 -21.50 0.41 1.13
C VAL A 342 -21.31 -1.08 0.84
N ALA A 343 -20.63 -1.81 1.74
CA ALA A 343 -20.40 -3.24 1.52
C ALA A 343 -21.73 -4.01 1.45
N PRO A 344 -21.98 -4.76 0.36
CA PRO A 344 -23.17 -5.58 0.23
C PRO A 344 -23.01 -6.96 0.87
N HIS A 345 -21.97 -7.23 1.66
CA HIS A 345 -21.71 -8.57 2.20
C HIS A 345 -22.44 -8.78 3.54
N ASP A 346 -22.63 -10.04 3.97
CA ASP A 346 -23.19 -10.36 5.29
C ASP A 346 -22.11 -10.43 6.37
N ARG A 347 -20.91 -10.85 5.96
CA ARG A 347 -19.76 -11.02 6.85
C ARG A 347 -18.47 -10.60 6.16
N TRP A 348 -17.48 -10.28 6.96
CA TRP A 348 -16.10 -10.02 6.54
C TRP A 348 -15.18 -11.01 7.23
N ARG A 349 -14.38 -11.75 6.46
CA ARG A 349 -13.45 -12.75 6.99
C ARG A 349 -12.05 -12.17 7.15
N THR A 350 -11.42 -12.51 8.27
CA THR A 350 -9.98 -12.36 8.51
C THR A 350 -9.43 -13.70 9.02
N PRO A 351 -8.11 -13.83 9.22
CA PRO A 351 -7.56 -15.01 9.89
C PRO A 351 -8.09 -15.23 11.32
N LEU A 352 -8.61 -14.19 12.00
CA LEU A 352 -9.22 -14.32 13.34
C LEU A 352 -10.67 -14.83 13.29
N GLY A 353 -11.24 -15.01 12.10
CA GLY A 353 -12.61 -15.43 11.89
C GLY A 353 -13.46 -14.36 11.21
N GLU A 354 -14.77 -14.56 11.23
CA GLU A 354 -15.74 -13.70 10.54
C GLU A 354 -16.35 -12.67 11.48
N VAL A 355 -16.51 -11.43 11.01
CA VAL A 355 -17.29 -10.38 11.65
C VAL A 355 -18.54 -10.08 10.82
N SER A 356 -19.68 -9.82 11.49
CA SER A 356 -20.95 -9.56 10.79
C SER A 356 -21.01 -8.13 10.26
N ILE A 357 -21.67 -7.92 9.11
CA ILE A 357 -21.97 -6.59 8.60
C ILE A 357 -23.36 -6.15 9.08
N ASP A 358 -23.48 -4.93 9.61
CA ASP A 358 -24.74 -4.38 10.10
C ASP A 358 -25.64 -3.92 8.95
N ARG A 359 -26.47 -4.85 8.45
CA ARG A 359 -27.43 -4.59 7.37
C ARG A 359 -28.44 -3.50 7.69
N GLY A 360 -28.94 -3.46 8.93
CA GLY A 360 -29.94 -2.47 9.32
C GLY A 360 -29.39 -1.04 9.25
N LEU A 361 -28.13 -0.86 9.67
CA LEU A 361 -27.46 0.43 9.53
C LEU A 361 -27.06 0.73 8.08
N ALA A 362 -26.61 -0.29 7.33
CA ALA A 362 -26.26 -0.15 5.92
C ALA A 362 -27.44 0.34 5.07
N ASP A 363 -28.61 -0.29 5.22
CA ASP A 363 -29.84 0.08 4.52
C ASP A 363 -30.25 1.53 4.86
N ALA A 364 -30.16 1.91 6.14
CA ALA A 364 -30.48 3.26 6.57
C ALA A 364 -29.55 4.32 5.95
N VAL A 365 -28.25 4.02 5.78
CA VAL A 365 -27.29 4.92 5.12
C VAL A 365 -27.59 5.06 3.64
N VAL A 366 -27.86 3.96 2.94
CA VAL A 366 -28.23 3.97 1.50
C VAL A 366 -29.53 4.74 1.28
N ASP A 367 -30.52 4.60 2.17
CA ASP A 367 -31.78 5.35 2.12
C ASP A 367 -31.61 6.86 2.31
N LEU A 368 -30.67 7.28 3.17
CA LEU A 368 -30.47 8.69 3.52
C LEU A 368 -29.55 9.44 2.56
N HIS A 369 -28.53 8.77 2.05
CA HIS A 369 -27.50 9.39 1.24
C HIS A 369 -27.64 8.98 -0.22
N GLY A 370 -28.16 9.87 -1.07
CA GLY A 370 -28.52 9.55 -2.46
C GLY A 370 -27.37 9.11 -3.39
N ALA A 371 -26.12 9.14 -2.95
CA ALA A 371 -24.98 8.58 -3.68
C ALA A 371 -24.39 7.31 -3.01
N ALA A 372 -24.88 6.91 -1.84
CA ALA A 372 -24.47 5.67 -1.19
C ALA A 372 -25.19 4.51 -1.88
N THR A 373 -24.41 3.50 -2.28
CA THR A 373 -24.94 2.33 -2.99
C THR A 373 -24.24 1.07 -2.50
N PHE A 374 -24.94 -0.05 -2.56
CA PHE A 374 -24.37 -1.36 -2.33
C PHE A 374 -23.49 -1.75 -3.51
N ASP A 375 -22.19 -1.88 -3.29
CA ASP A 375 -21.24 -2.16 -4.37
C ASP A 375 -20.14 -3.12 -3.89
N PRO A 376 -20.10 -4.38 -4.35
CA PRO A 376 -19.05 -5.32 -3.97
C PRO A 376 -17.71 -5.02 -4.66
N VAL A 377 -17.74 -4.39 -5.85
CA VAL A 377 -16.56 -4.18 -6.70
C VAL A 377 -15.59 -3.21 -6.04
N ALA A 378 -16.10 -2.13 -5.42
CA ALA A 378 -15.28 -1.18 -4.68
C ALA A 378 -14.59 -1.78 -3.43
N HIS A 379 -15.09 -2.89 -2.90
CA HIS A 379 -14.51 -3.58 -1.74
C HIS A 379 -13.56 -4.71 -2.14
N GLU A 380 -13.68 -5.23 -3.37
CA GLU A 380 -12.86 -6.34 -3.86
C GLU A 380 -11.39 -5.92 -4.03
N GLY A 381 -10.53 -6.50 -3.21
CA GLY A 381 -9.09 -6.19 -3.24
C GLY A 381 -8.71 -4.83 -2.66
N GLU A 382 -9.66 -4.08 -2.08
CA GLU A 382 -9.38 -2.87 -1.32
C GLU A 382 -8.96 -3.23 0.11
N HIS A 383 -7.92 -2.57 0.61
CA HIS A 383 -7.26 -2.91 1.87
C HIS A 383 -7.55 -1.91 2.99
N SER A 384 -7.91 -0.67 2.66
CA SER A 384 -8.00 0.42 3.65
C SER A 384 -8.96 0.11 4.79
N ILE A 385 -10.09 -0.54 4.52
CA ILE A 385 -11.04 -1.01 5.54
C ILE A 385 -10.57 -2.33 6.16
N GLU A 386 -10.08 -3.27 5.34
CA GLU A 386 -9.69 -4.61 5.78
C GLU A 386 -8.66 -4.57 6.91
N VAL A 387 -7.65 -3.70 6.79
CA VAL A 387 -6.55 -3.56 7.75
C VAL A 387 -7.04 -3.10 9.15
N GLN A 388 -8.23 -2.52 9.24
CA GLN A 388 -8.85 -2.12 10.51
C GLN A 388 -9.54 -3.30 11.23
N VAL A 389 -10.02 -4.31 10.49
CA VAL A 389 -10.89 -5.37 11.01
C VAL A 389 -10.19 -6.26 12.05
N PRO A 390 -8.94 -6.73 11.86
CA PRO A 390 -8.28 -7.55 12.88
C PRO A 390 -8.06 -6.82 14.20
N PHE A 391 -7.77 -5.50 14.18
CA PHE A 391 -7.69 -4.70 15.40
C PHE A 391 -9.02 -4.65 16.15
N LEU A 392 -10.14 -4.46 15.43
CA LEU A 392 -11.48 -4.50 16.02
C LEU A 392 -11.79 -5.86 16.66
N GLN A 393 -11.52 -6.96 15.95
CA GLN A 393 -11.72 -8.33 16.47
C GLN A 393 -10.81 -8.64 17.67
N HIS A 394 -9.66 -7.97 17.80
CA HIS A 394 -8.74 -8.17 18.90
C HIS A 394 -9.19 -7.49 20.20
N VAL A 395 -9.79 -6.31 20.09
CA VAL A 395 -10.14 -5.47 21.25
C VAL A 395 -11.62 -5.53 21.62
N LEU A 396 -12.49 -5.96 20.71
CA LEU A 396 -13.94 -6.06 20.92
C LEU A 396 -14.45 -7.50 20.76
N SER A 397 -15.52 -7.82 21.48
CA SER A 397 -16.26 -9.08 21.36
C SER A 397 -17.68 -8.82 20.86
N ASP A 398 -18.23 -9.70 20.01
CA ASP A 398 -19.62 -9.62 19.52
C ASP A 398 -19.99 -8.33 18.76
N VAL A 399 -19.00 -7.65 18.17
CA VAL A 399 -19.19 -6.42 17.38
C VAL A 399 -19.59 -6.73 15.93
N SER A 400 -20.42 -5.88 15.33
CA SER A 400 -20.65 -5.85 13.87
C SER A 400 -19.91 -4.68 13.23
N ILE A 401 -19.71 -4.69 11.91
CA ILE A 401 -19.10 -3.56 11.19
C ILE A 401 -20.00 -3.03 10.09
N LEU A 402 -19.81 -1.77 9.71
CA LEU A 402 -20.37 -1.18 8.49
C LEU A 402 -19.23 -0.62 7.63
N PRO A 403 -18.72 -1.40 6.66
CA PRO A 403 -17.70 -0.94 5.72
C PRO A 403 -18.27 0.02 4.68
N ILE A 404 -17.69 1.22 4.57
CA ILE A 404 -18.05 2.19 3.53
C ILE A 404 -16.77 2.65 2.82
N CYS A 405 -16.60 2.21 1.58
CA CYS A 405 -15.45 2.52 0.74
C CYS A 405 -15.71 3.82 -0.04
N LEU A 406 -14.78 4.78 0.05
CA LEU A 406 -14.95 6.14 -0.46
C LEU A 406 -14.02 6.41 -1.65
N GLY A 407 -14.64 6.65 -2.81
CA GLY A 407 -13.96 7.01 -4.05
C GLY A 407 -13.84 8.52 -4.25
N GLY A 408 -14.07 8.96 -5.49
CA GLY A 408 -13.97 10.36 -5.90
C GLY A 408 -15.04 11.27 -5.30
N LEU A 409 -14.82 11.68 -4.04
CA LEU A 409 -15.63 12.67 -3.32
C LEU A 409 -14.96 14.04 -3.29
N ASP A 410 -15.77 15.03 -2.93
CA ASP A 410 -15.34 16.35 -2.49
C ASP A 410 -15.75 16.56 -1.02
N HIS A 411 -15.39 17.72 -0.48
CA HIS A 411 -15.68 18.10 0.90
C HIS A 411 -17.18 18.02 1.22
N ASP A 412 -18.03 18.67 0.42
CA ASP A 412 -19.46 18.80 0.73
C ASP A 412 -20.17 17.45 0.71
N ARG A 413 -19.81 16.56 -0.23
CA ARG A 413 -20.34 15.20 -0.29
C ARG A 413 -19.85 14.34 0.87
N ALA A 414 -18.61 14.51 1.31
CA ALA A 414 -18.07 13.80 2.48
C ALA A 414 -18.76 14.26 3.78
N GLU A 415 -19.02 15.57 3.94
CA GLU A 415 -19.78 16.08 5.09
C GLU A 415 -21.21 15.56 5.09
N GLN A 416 -21.89 15.59 3.93
CA GLN A 416 -23.25 15.05 3.79
C GLN A 416 -23.32 13.56 4.14
N LEU A 417 -22.31 12.78 3.74
CA LEU A 417 -22.22 11.38 4.12
C LEU A 417 -22.06 11.21 5.64
N GLY A 418 -21.21 12.01 6.29
CA GLY A 418 -21.05 11.98 7.73
C GLY A 418 -22.36 12.28 8.48
N VAL A 419 -23.09 13.32 8.04
CA VAL A 419 -24.41 13.67 8.59
C VAL A 419 -25.41 12.53 8.38
N ALA A 420 -25.44 11.93 7.19
CA ALA A 420 -26.33 10.81 6.90
C ALA A 420 -26.03 9.56 7.75
N VAL A 421 -24.75 9.28 8.04
CA VAL A 421 -24.37 8.19 8.96
C VAL A 421 -24.81 8.48 10.39
N ALA A 422 -24.64 9.72 10.88
CA ALA A 422 -25.13 10.09 12.21
C ALA A 422 -26.66 9.97 12.32
N GLU A 423 -27.40 10.42 11.31
CA GLU A 423 -28.86 10.25 11.24
C GLU A 423 -29.26 8.77 11.13
N ALA A 424 -28.52 7.94 10.39
CA ALA A 424 -28.76 6.50 10.31
C ALA A 424 -28.57 5.82 11.69
N ILE A 425 -27.53 6.22 12.43
CA ILE A 425 -27.26 5.73 13.79
C ILE A 425 -28.43 6.09 14.72
N ASP A 426 -28.89 7.34 14.72
CA ASP A 426 -30.04 7.78 15.54
C ASP A 426 -31.35 7.05 15.14
N ARG A 427 -31.65 6.97 13.84
CA ARG A 427 -32.85 6.29 13.32
C ARG A 427 -32.92 4.81 13.68
N THR A 428 -31.78 4.13 13.66
CA THR A 428 -31.70 2.69 13.97
C THR A 428 -31.54 2.43 15.46
N GLY A 429 -31.17 3.45 16.25
CA GLY A 429 -30.89 3.34 17.68
C GLY A 429 -29.64 2.51 17.97
N ARG A 430 -28.73 2.38 17.00
CA ARG A 430 -27.49 1.60 17.14
C ARG A 430 -26.50 2.31 18.05
N ASP A 431 -25.87 1.54 18.94
CA ASP A 431 -24.67 2.01 19.62
C ASP A 431 -23.45 1.82 18.72
N ALA A 432 -22.87 2.93 18.23
CA ALA A 432 -21.85 2.89 17.20
C ALA A 432 -20.62 3.76 17.49
N VAL A 433 -19.48 3.31 16.97
CA VAL A 433 -18.23 4.09 16.85
C VAL A 433 -17.88 4.21 15.36
N ILE A 434 -17.34 5.35 14.96
CA ILE A 434 -16.94 5.61 13.57
C ILE A 434 -15.41 5.60 13.45
N VAL A 435 -14.85 4.91 12.46
CA VAL A 435 -13.41 4.83 12.22
C VAL A 435 -13.09 5.42 10.85
N SER A 436 -12.23 6.44 10.83
CA SER A 436 -11.55 6.91 9.63
C SER A 436 -10.26 6.10 9.43
N SER A 437 -10.18 5.39 8.32
CA SER A 437 -8.96 4.74 7.87
C SER A 437 -8.15 5.69 6.98
N THR A 438 -7.00 6.18 7.45
CA THR A 438 -6.11 7.06 6.67
C THR A 438 -4.67 7.04 7.17
N ASP A 439 -3.74 6.92 6.22
CA ASP A 439 -2.36 7.37 6.37
C ASP A 439 -2.26 8.87 6.03
N LEU A 440 -1.17 9.52 6.45
CA LEU A 440 -0.91 10.95 6.23
C LEU A 440 0.08 11.16 5.07
N THR A 441 1.16 11.92 5.27
CA THR A 441 2.11 12.22 4.20
C THR A 441 2.72 10.95 3.61
N HIS A 442 2.83 10.90 2.28
CA HIS A 442 3.50 9.83 1.54
C HIS A 442 4.79 10.33 0.89
N TYR A 443 5.85 9.52 1.02
CA TYR A 443 7.09 9.56 0.24
C TYR A 443 7.91 10.84 0.37
N GLN A 444 7.88 11.48 1.54
CA GLN A 444 8.78 12.57 1.90
C GLN A 444 9.88 12.08 2.85
N PRO A 445 11.02 12.79 2.98
CA PRO A 445 11.95 12.56 4.08
C PRO A 445 11.25 12.69 5.43
N HIS A 446 11.70 11.92 6.43
CA HIS A 446 11.07 11.86 7.75
C HIS A 446 10.75 13.23 8.34
N GLU A 447 11.73 14.13 8.42
CA GLU A 447 11.52 15.47 9.01
C GLU A 447 10.53 16.30 8.21
N GLY A 448 10.49 16.12 6.88
CA GLY A 448 9.51 16.76 6.00
C GLY A 448 8.10 16.26 6.26
N ALA A 449 7.91 14.95 6.42
CA ALA A 449 6.63 14.36 6.76
C ALA A 449 6.11 14.84 8.12
N VAL A 450 6.98 14.89 9.15
CA VAL A 450 6.61 15.37 10.49
C VAL A 450 6.07 16.80 10.46
N GLU A 451 6.71 17.69 9.69
CA GLU A 451 6.27 19.07 9.54
C GLU A 451 5.03 19.21 8.66
N ALA A 452 4.92 18.43 7.58
CA ALA A 452 3.75 18.43 6.70
C ALA A 452 2.48 17.91 7.40
N ASP A 453 2.62 16.91 8.28
CA ASP A 453 1.50 16.27 8.99
C ASP A 453 1.04 17.05 10.23
N ARG A 454 1.85 17.97 10.75
CA ARG A 454 1.52 18.78 11.94
C ARG A 454 0.19 19.55 11.77
N PRO A 455 -0.04 20.33 10.69
CA PRO A 455 -1.31 21.01 10.47
C PRO A 455 -2.53 20.07 10.38
N VAL A 456 -2.36 18.87 9.80
CA VAL A 456 -3.45 17.88 9.71
C VAL A 456 -3.84 17.40 11.10
N ARG A 457 -2.86 17.10 11.97
CA ARG A 457 -3.10 16.69 13.36
C ARG A 457 -3.79 17.76 14.19
N GLU A 458 -3.30 18.99 14.12
CA GLU A 458 -3.93 20.12 14.81
C GLU A 458 -5.36 20.39 14.32
N THR A 459 -5.62 20.10 13.03
CA THR A 459 -6.96 20.21 12.42
C THR A 459 -7.91 19.13 12.91
N ILE A 460 -7.41 17.89 13.05
CA ILE A 460 -8.14 16.76 13.67
C ILE A 460 -8.55 17.11 15.10
N GLU A 461 -7.69 17.74 15.90
CA GLU A 461 -8.03 18.13 17.29
C GLU A 461 -9.20 19.13 17.36
N ARG A 462 -9.36 19.97 16.32
CA ARG A 462 -10.40 21.00 16.22
C ARG A 462 -11.65 20.58 15.44
N LEU A 463 -11.68 19.36 14.90
CA LEU A 463 -12.76 18.84 14.04
C LEU A 463 -13.05 19.77 12.83
N ASP A 464 -12.01 20.43 12.28
CA ASP A 464 -12.15 21.41 11.19
C ASP A 464 -12.06 20.73 9.82
N THR A 465 -13.22 20.28 9.34
CA THR A 465 -13.40 19.61 8.04
C THR A 465 -12.97 20.46 6.84
N GLY A 466 -13.22 21.78 6.92
CA GLY A 466 -12.84 22.72 5.87
C GLY A 466 -11.32 22.85 5.73
N GLU A 467 -10.57 22.82 6.83
CA GLU A 467 -9.11 22.86 6.79
C GLU A 467 -8.51 21.53 6.30
N ILE A 468 -9.12 20.37 6.60
CA ILE A 468 -8.71 19.09 5.96
C ILE A 468 -8.82 19.19 4.44
N ALA A 469 -9.93 19.74 3.92
CA ALA A 469 -10.11 19.94 2.49
C ALA A 469 -9.08 20.92 1.90
N ARG A 470 -8.78 22.02 2.60
CA ARG A 470 -7.76 22.99 2.16
C ARG A 470 -6.36 22.37 2.11
N LEU A 471 -5.96 21.62 3.13
CA LEU A 471 -4.65 20.95 3.19
C LEU A 471 -4.52 19.91 2.06
N SER A 472 -5.56 19.11 1.84
CA SER A 472 -5.62 18.14 0.73
C SER A 472 -5.52 18.81 -0.65
N ALA A 473 -6.29 19.89 -0.87
CA ALA A 473 -6.23 20.69 -2.10
C ALA A 473 -4.88 21.42 -2.26
N GLY A 474 -4.21 21.75 -1.14
CA GLY A 474 -2.87 22.33 -1.08
C GLY A 474 -1.73 21.34 -1.34
N GLY A 475 -2.05 20.07 -1.64
CA GLY A 475 -1.06 19.05 -2.02
C GLY A 475 -0.61 18.14 -0.88
N HIS A 476 -1.24 18.20 0.30
CA HIS A 476 -0.99 17.20 1.35
C HIS A 476 -1.41 15.81 0.84
N SER A 477 -0.53 14.82 0.99
CA SER A 477 -0.69 13.49 0.39
C SER A 477 -1.45 12.50 1.28
N MET A 478 -2.31 12.96 2.19
CA MET A 478 -3.14 12.06 3.00
C MET A 478 -4.07 11.26 2.08
N CYS A 479 -4.21 9.96 2.32
CA CYS A 479 -4.95 9.08 1.42
C CYS A 479 -6.46 9.07 1.70
N GLY A 480 -6.90 9.31 2.94
CA GLY A 480 -8.30 9.33 3.36
C GLY A 480 -8.80 10.70 3.86
N PRO A 481 -8.65 11.81 3.11
CA PRO A 481 -9.18 13.12 3.52
C PRO A 481 -10.71 13.08 3.67
N TRP A 482 -11.39 12.36 2.79
CA TRP A 482 -12.85 12.29 2.78
C TRP A 482 -13.41 11.32 3.81
N SER A 483 -12.71 10.22 4.11
CA SER A 483 -13.00 9.38 5.29
C SER A 483 -12.88 10.19 6.58
N THR A 484 -11.86 11.05 6.65
CA THR A 484 -11.64 11.92 7.81
C THR A 484 -12.74 12.97 7.93
N VAL A 485 -13.10 13.66 6.84
CA VAL A 485 -14.22 14.62 6.83
C VAL A 485 -15.52 13.94 7.25
N ALA A 486 -15.88 12.81 6.65
CA ALA A 486 -17.12 12.08 7.00
C ALA A 486 -17.13 11.66 8.47
N THR A 487 -16.00 11.18 9.00
CA THR A 487 -15.88 10.79 10.42
C THR A 487 -16.03 11.98 11.36
N LEU A 488 -15.36 13.10 11.08
CA LEU A 488 -15.44 14.31 11.90
C LEU A 488 -16.85 14.92 11.86
N SER A 489 -17.49 14.95 10.69
CA SER A 489 -18.88 15.41 10.54
C SER A 489 -19.85 14.53 11.32
N ALA A 490 -19.76 13.20 11.16
CA ALA A 490 -20.62 12.26 11.87
C ALA A 490 -20.44 12.37 13.40
N ALA A 491 -19.19 12.43 13.89
CA ALA A 491 -18.92 12.57 15.31
C ALA A 491 -19.44 13.90 15.88
N ARG A 492 -19.34 15.01 15.12
CA ARG A 492 -19.91 16.32 15.52
C ARG A 492 -21.43 16.27 15.65
N GLU A 493 -22.11 15.66 14.69
CA GLU A 493 -23.58 15.49 14.74
C GLU A 493 -24.01 14.61 15.93
N LEU A 494 -23.19 13.61 16.30
CA LEU A 494 -23.40 12.77 17.48
C LEU A 494 -22.97 13.43 18.80
N GLY A 495 -22.43 14.66 18.75
CA GLY A 495 -22.16 15.49 19.92
C GLY A 495 -20.70 15.59 20.37
N SER A 496 -19.72 15.11 19.57
CA SER A 496 -18.31 15.37 19.85
C SER A 496 -17.95 16.84 19.66
N GLU A 497 -17.09 17.36 20.54
CA GLU A 497 -16.66 18.75 20.53
C GLU A 497 -15.15 18.89 20.23
N SER A 498 -14.38 17.81 20.37
CA SER A 498 -12.93 17.87 20.24
C SER A 498 -12.30 16.54 19.81
N GLY A 499 -11.09 16.62 19.26
CA GLY A 499 -10.25 15.48 18.96
C GLY A 499 -9.00 15.47 19.84
N GLU A 500 -8.45 14.29 20.05
CA GLU A 500 -7.19 14.07 20.75
C GLU A 500 -6.28 13.23 19.87
N VAL A 501 -5.13 13.77 19.49
CA VAL A 501 -4.08 12.99 18.82
C VAL A 501 -3.36 12.15 19.87
N LEU A 502 -3.55 10.84 19.79
CA LEU A 502 -3.02 9.86 20.74
C LEU A 502 -1.56 9.52 20.43
N ALA A 503 -1.26 9.36 19.13
CA ALA A 503 0.08 9.06 18.67
C ALA A 503 0.31 9.55 17.25
N TYR A 504 1.57 9.85 16.97
CA TYR A 504 2.07 10.12 15.63
C TYR A 504 3.46 9.53 15.48
N ALA A 505 3.68 8.86 14.36
CA ALA A 505 5.00 8.41 13.94
C ALA A 505 5.04 8.31 12.42
N THR A 506 6.19 7.94 11.88
CA THR A 506 6.36 7.63 10.47
C THR A 506 6.83 6.19 10.29
N SER A 507 6.76 5.68 9.06
CA SER A 507 7.39 4.38 8.74
C SER A 507 8.89 4.33 9.09
N GLY A 508 9.56 5.48 9.09
CA GLY A 508 10.97 5.63 9.49
C GLY A 508 11.24 5.53 11.00
N ASP A 509 10.19 5.46 11.83
CA ASP A 509 10.29 5.20 13.28
C ASP A 509 9.96 3.75 13.65
N THR A 510 9.69 2.92 12.64
CA THR A 510 9.43 1.49 12.76
C THR A 510 10.42 0.70 11.89
N ALA A 511 9.94 -0.16 10.98
CA ALA A 511 10.77 -1.01 10.14
C ALA A 511 11.27 -0.33 8.85
N GLY A 512 10.84 0.91 8.56
CA GLY A 512 11.10 1.59 7.29
C GLY A 512 12.33 2.52 7.28
N SER A 513 12.78 2.88 6.07
CA SER A 513 13.80 3.91 5.86
C SER A 513 13.26 5.32 6.16
N ARG A 514 14.12 6.19 6.71
CA ARG A 514 13.80 7.61 6.97
C ARG A 514 13.90 8.51 5.72
N ALA A 515 14.36 7.98 4.59
CA ALA A 515 14.54 8.75 3.35
C ALA A 515 13.21 9.04 2.64
N ARG A 516 12.27 8.10 2.66
CA ARG A 516 10.93 8.23 2.07
C ARG A 516 9.93 7.51 2.98
N VAL A 517 9.23 8.27 3.80
CA VAL A 517 8.33 7.73 4.81
C VAL A 517 6.87 7.87 4.45
N VAL A 518 6.03 7.08 5.13
CA VAL A 518 4.60 7.36 5.27
C VAL A 518 4.33 7.83 6.70
N GLY A 519 3.53 8.89 6.86
CA GLY A 519 3.11 9.41 8.15
C GLY A 519 1.89 8.68 8.69
N TYR A 520 1.86 8.42 9.99
CA TYR A 520 0.80 7.69 10.68
C TYR A 520 0.28 8.50 11.87
N CYS A 521 -1.03 8.62 11.99
CA CYS A 521 -1.68 9.31 13.10
C CYS A 521 -2.77 8.41 13.68
N ALA A 522 -2.79 8.29 15.00
CA ALA A 522 -3.90 7.73 15.75
C ALA A 522 -4.56 8.85 16.57
N ALA A 523 -5.88 8.97 16.46
CA ALA A 523 -6.64 9.97 17.18
C ALA A 523 -7.99 9.44 17.66
N ALA A 524 -8.52 10.04 18.72
CA ALA A 524 -9.85 9.79 19.27
C ALA A 524 -10.69 11.08 19.24
N ILE A 525 -11.96 10.97 18.86
CA ILE A 525 -12.92 12.07 18.74
C ILE A 525 -13.97 11.92 19.84
N ARG A 526 -14.12 12.96 20.68
CA ARG A 526 -14.90 12.91 21.93
C ARG A 526 -15.81 14.11 22.13
#